data_AF-A0A835X780-F1
#
_entry.id   AF-A0A835X780-F1
#
_cell.length_a   1.000
_cell.length_b   1.000
_cell.length_c   1.000
_cell.angle_alpha   90.00
_cell.angle_beta   90.00
_cell.angle_gamma   90.00
#
_symmetry.space_group_name_H-M   'P 1'
#
loop_
_entity.id
_entity.type
_entity.pdbx_description
1 polymer ?
#
loop_
_entity_poly.entity_id
_entity_poly.type
_entity_poly.pdbx_seq_one_letter_code
_entity_poly.pdbx_strand_id
1 'polypeptide(L)' 'MDFSQIEKDLISEIKLNSIQAKVFLLVTTEGKMTPKKISEKLGISENEALQTAKKLMEFGAFIDISKTEFE' A
#
# COMPACT_ATOMS: atom_id res chain seq x y z
N MET A 1 -12.06 3.32 -13.62
CA MET A 1 -11.42 3.86 -12.40
C MET A 1 -10.07 4.40 -12.82
N ASP A 2 -9.88 5.71 -12.72
CA ASP A 2 -8.63 6.37 -13.10
C ASP A 2 -7.61 6.27 -11.97
N PHE A 3 -6.81 5.21 -12.00
CA PHE A 3 -5.78 4.95 -10.99
C PHE A 3 -4.79 6.11 -10.83
N SER A 4 -4.54 6.88 -11.89
CA SER A 4 -3.69 8.08 -11.85
C SER A 4 -4.26 9.20 -11.00
N GLN A 5 -5.59 9.32 -10.90
CA GLN A 5 -6.24 10.34 -10.10
C GLN A 5 -6.23 9.95 -8.63
N ILE A 6 -6.53 8.68 -8.33
CA ILE A 6 -6.43 8.10 -6.98
C ILE A 6 -4.99 8.19 -6.45
N GLU A 7 -3.98 7.87 -7.28
CA GLU A 7 -2.57 8.02 -6.88
C GLU A 7 -2.25 9.47 -6.53
N LYS A 8 -2.78 10.43 -7.29
CA LYS A 8 -2.59 11.87 -7.04
C LYS A 8 -3.28 12.33 -5.76
N ASP A 9 -4.49 11.86 -5.50
CA ASP A 9 -5.25 12.20 -4.30
C ASP A 9 -4.57 11.60 -3.06
N LEU A 10 -4.07 10.37 -3.14
CA LEU A 10 -3.25 9.75 -2.09
C LEU A 10 -1.97 10.57 -1.82
N ILE A 11 -1.30 11.05 -2.86
CA ILE A 11 -0.07 11.86 -2.71
C ILE A 11 -0.39 13.27 -2.21
N SER A 12 -1.50 13.87 -2.62
CA SER A 12 -1.82 15.26 -2.32
C SER A 12 -2.60 15.43 -1.01
N GLU A 13 -3.58 14.57 -0.75
CA GLU A 13 -4.43 14.63 0.44
C GLU A 13 -3.84 13.83 1.61
N ILE A 14 -3.48 12.57 1.39
CA ILE A 14 -2.90 11.70 2.43
C ILE A 14 -1.39 11.98 2.61
N LYS A 15 -0.78 12.74 1.68
CA LYS A 15 0.67 13.01 1.65
C LYS A 15 1.51 11.74 1.57
N LEU A 16 1.01 10.74 0.86
CA LEU A 16 1.73 9.50 0.60
C LEU A 16 2.82 9.71 -0.45
N ASN A 17 3.89 8.94 -0.35
CA ASN A 17 4.87 8.85 -1.43
C ASN A 17 4.32 7.98 -2.57
N SER A 18 4.81 8.14 -3.80
CA SER A 18 4.38 7.31 -4.95
C SER A 18 4.46 5.81 -4.69
N ILE A 19 5.47 5.33 -3.94
CA ILE A 19 5.57 3.91 -3.56
C ILE A 19 4.37 3.51 -2.69
N GLN A 20 3.99 4.34 -1.73
CA GLN A 20 2.87 4.05 -0.84
C GLN A 20 1.53 4.11 -1.55
N ALA A 21 1.33 5.09 -2.44
CA ALA A 21 0.14 5.16 -3.26
C ALA A 21 0.02 3.94 -4.18
N LYS A 22 1.13 3.48 -4.77
CA LYS A 22 1.18 2.24 -5.56
C LYS A 22 0.89 0.99 -4.73
N VAL A 23 1.47 0.86 -3.53
CA VAL A 23 1.16 -0.25 -2.62
C VAL A 23 -0.31 -0.24 -2.25
N PHE A 24 -0.85 0.91 -1.88
CA PHE A 24 -2.26 1.06 -1.53
C PHE A 24 -3.18 0.63 -2.68
N LEU A 25 -2.91 1.15 -3.88
CA LEU A 25 -3.61 0.76 -5.10
C LEU A 25 -3.51 -0.74 -5.36
N LEU A 26 -2.32 -1.33 -5.19
CA LEU A 26 -2.08 -2.75 -5.40
C LEU A 26 -2.91 -3.62 -4.44
N VAL A 27 -2.91 -3.30 -3.15
CA VAL A 27 -3.69 -4.01 -2.12
C VAL A 27 -5.19 -3.77 -2.31
N THR A 28 -5.62 -2.55 -2.62
CA THR A 28 -7.04 -2.26 -2.90
C THR A 28 -7.55 -2.97 -4.15
N THR A 29 -6.72 -3.11 -5.19
CA THR A 29 -7.12 -3.72 -6.47
C THR A 29 -7.01 -5.23 -6.47
N GLU A 30 -5.96 -5.80 -5.88
CA GLU A 30 -5.78 -7.26 -5.79
C GLU A 30 -6.36 -7.87 -4.51
N GLY A 31 -6.72 -7.03 -3.53
CA GLY A 31 -7.21 -7.45 -2.21
C GLY A 31 -6.08 -7.85 -1.26
N LYS A 32 -6.41 -8.75 -0.33
CA LYS A 32 -5.50 -9.22 0.72
C LYS A 32 -4.13 -9.65 0.19
N MET A 33 -3.08 -9.02 0.71
CA MET A 33 -1.71 -9.43 0.38
C MET A 33 -0.71 -9.13 1.49
N THR A 34 0.41 -9.88 1.42
CA THR A 34 1.51 -9.79 2.38
C THR A 34 2.59 -8.81 1.89
N PRO A 35 3.40 -8.23 2.80
CA PRO A 35 4.45 -7.29 2.41
C PRO A 35 5.49 -7.94 1.48
N LYS A 36 5.66 -9.24 1.59
CA LYS A 36 6.52 -10.03 0.70
C LYS A 36 6.02 -10.03 -0.75
N LYS A 37 4.73 -10.30 -0.97
CA LYS A 37 4.09 -10.21 -2.31
C LYS A 37 4.20 -8.80 -2.89
N ILE A 38 3.96 -7.78 -2.05
CA ILE A 38 4.08 -6.37 -2.44
C ILE A 38 5.52 -6.07 -2.88
N SER A 39 6.51 -6.55 -2.13
CA SER A 39 7.93 -6.37 -2.44
C SER A 39 8.32 -7.02 -3.77
N GLU A 40 7.82 -8.23 -4.05
CA GLU A 40 8.05 -8.93 -5.32
C GLU A 40 7.35 -8.24 -6.49
N LYS A 41 6.10 -7.78 -6.31
CA LYS A 41 5.32 -7.08 -7.35
C LYS A 41 5.91 -5.71 -7.70
N LEU A 42 6.37 -4.95 -6.70
CA LEU A 42 6.91 -3.60 -6.89
C LEU A 42 8.43 -3.59 -7.09
N GLY A 43 9.12 -4.71 -6.90
CA GLY A 43 10.57 -4.80 -6.98
C GLY A 43 11.29 -3.98 -5.89
N ILE A 44 10.64 -3.79 -4.74
CA ILE A 44 11.19 -3.07 -3.57
C ILE A 44 11.64 -4.06 -2.49
N SER A 45 12.32 -3.58 -1.46
CA SER A 45 12.70 -4.43 -0.33
C SER A 45 11.47 -4.83 0.50
N GLU A 46 11.44 -6.05 1.05
CA GLU A 46 10.37 -6.50 1.96
C GLU A 46 10.20 -5.55 3.15
N ASN A 47 11.31 -5.00 3.66
CA ASN A 47 11.28 -4.00 4.73
C ASN A 47 10.64 -2.68 4.28
N GLU A 48 10.86 -2.23 3.04
CA GLU A 48 10.18 -1.04 2.49
C GLU A 48 8.69 -1.30 2.28
N ALA A 49 8.33 -2.48 1.78
CA ALA A 49 6.94 -2.89 1.62
C ALA A 49 6.24 -2.95 2.99
N LEU A 50 6.90 -3.50 4.01
CA LEU A 50 6.38 -3.56 5.38
C LEU A 50 6.23 -2.16 6.01
N GLN A 51 7.24 -1.30 5.89
CA GLN A 51 7.17 0.09 6.36
C GLN A 51 6.05 0.86 5.67
N THR A 52 5.88 0.63 4.37
CA THR A 52 4.81 1.23 3.58
C THR A 52 3.44 0.75 4.04
N ALA A 53 3.25 -0.56 4.21
CA ALA A 53 2.01 -1.13 4.71
C ALA A 53 1.69 -0.63 6.13
N LYS A 54 2.69 -0.52 7.00
CA LYS A 54 2.53 0.07 8.34
C LYS A 54 2.09 1.52 8.30
N LYS A 55 2.70 2.36 7.47
CA LYS A 55 2.25 3.74 7.29
C LYS A 55 0.82 3.80 6.78
N LEU A 56 0.47 2.95 5.80
CA LEU A 56 -0.91 2.88 5.30
C LEU A 56 -1.90 2.46 6.39
N MET A 57 -1.51 1.60 7.34
CA MET A 57 -2.29 1.33 8.54
C MET A 57 -2.41 2.54 9.47
N GLU A 58 -1.34 3.32 9.67
CA GLU A 58 -1.39 4.56 10.46
C GLU A 58 -2.33 5.61 9.85
N PHE A 59 -2.43 5.65 8.51
CA PHE A 59 -3.39 6.50 7.80
C PHE A 59 -4.83 5.97 7.85
N GLY A 60 -5.07 4.82 8.49
CA GLY A 60 -6.37 4.14 8.51
C GLY A 60 -6.78 3.57 7.15
N ALA A 61 -5.83 3.50 6.22
CA ALA A 61 -6.04 3.04 4.85
C ALA A 61 -5.99 1.51 4.76
N PHE A 62 -5.21 0.86 5.64
CA PHE A 62 -5.16 -0.61 5.78
C PHE A 62 -5.59 -1.05 7.17
N ILE A 63 -6.12 -2.27 7.23
CA ILE A 63 -6.46 -2.98 8.46
C ILE A 63 -5.63 -4.27 8.50
N ASP A 64 -4.91 -4.50 9.61
CA ASP A 64 -4.27 -5.78 9.88
C ASP A 64 -5.37 -6.79 10.24
N ILE A 65 -5.70 -7.67 9.30
CA ILE A 65 -6.73 -8.69 9.50
C ILE A 65 -6.15 -9.94 10.18
N SER A 66 -4.85 -10.18 10.00
CA SER A 66 -4.09 -11.24 10.66
C SER A 66 -2.62 -10.91 10.54
N LYS A 67 -1.79 -11.41 11.49
CA LYS A 67 -0.36 -11.14 11.75
C LYS A 67 0.59 -10.84 10.56
N THR A 68 0.22 -11.08 9.31
CA THR A 68 0.98 -10.81 8.08
C THR A 68 0.12 -10.39 6.86
N GLU A 69 -1.19 -10.19 6.98
CA GLU A 69 -2.12 -9.93 5.88
C GLU A 69 -2.83 -8.57 6.03
N PHE A 70 -2.76 -7.75 4.98
CA PHE A 70 -3.35 -6.41 4.94
C PHE A 70 -4.54 -6.37 3.98
N GLU A 71 -5.62 -5.72 4.38
CA GLU A 71 -6.81 -5.37 3.56
C GLU A 71 -7.15 -3.90 3.69
#